data_AF-A0A2V8PPV5-F1
#
_entry.id   AF-A0A2V8PPV5-F1
#
_cell.length_a   1.000
_cell.length_b   1.000
_cell.length_c   1.000
_cell.angle_alpha   90.00
_cell.angle_beta   90.00
_cell.angle_gamma   90.00
#
_symmetry.space_group_name_H-M   'P 1'
#
loop_
_entity.id
_entity.type
_entity.pdbx_description
1 polymer ?
#
loop_
_entity_poly.entity_id
_entity_poly.type
_entity_poly.pdbx_seq_one_letter_code
_entity_poly.pdbx_strand_id
1 'polypeptide(L)'
;MRIGLDGYPLAEPRTGVGHYTLELARALALIAPSDQFELVSPAPFSSSALEEINHANLPNLRAVHLKTSRIRGHWWAVGLPLYVTKARFDLFHGTNFEVPFWNRRSVVTIHDLSALLHREK
;
A
#
# COMPACT_ATOMS: atom_id res chain seq x y z
N MET A 1 -15.72 6.20 1.79
CA MET A 1 -15.18 4.82 1.72
C MET A 1 -13.91 4.73 2.54
N ARG A 2 -13.54 3.52 2.98
CA ARG A 2 -12.29 3.22 3.67
C ARG A 2 -11.41 2.37 2.76
N ILE A 3 -10.32 2.94 2.26
CA ILE A 3 -9.50 2.38 1.19
C ILE A 3 -8.10 2.09 1.74
N GLY A 4 -7.66 0.84 1.62
CA GLY A 4 -6.29 0.45 1.92
C GLY A 4 -5.42 0.55 0.67
N LEU A 5 -4.18 1.00 0.82
CA LEU A 5 -3.15 0.94 -0.22
C LEU A 5 -1.98 0.09 0.28
N ASP A 6 -1.37 -0.65 -0.64
CA ASP A 6 -0.07 -1.23 -0.40
C ASP A 6 0.99 -0.12 -0.22
N GLY A 7 1.48 -0.01 1.01
CA GLY A 7 2.52 0.92 1.43
C GLY A 7 3.90 0.28 1.54
N TYR A 8 4.06 -1.01 1.23
CA TYR A 8 5.36 -1.68 1.30
C TYR A 8 6.45 -1.00 0.44
N PRO A 9 6.16 -0.47 -0.77
CA PRO A 9 7.13 0.28 -1.56
C PRO A 9 7.73 1.53 -0.89
N LEU A 10 7.13 2.01 0.21
CA LEU A 10 7.60 3.16 0.98
C LEU A 10 8.49 2.77 2.17
N ALA A 11 8.71 1.47 2.41
CA ALA A 11 9.53 0.97 3.50
C ALA A 11 11.04 1.11 3.24
N GLU A 12 11.44 1.09 1.98
CA GLU A 12 12.83 1.27 1.53
C GLU A 12 13.01 2.65 0.88
N PRO A 13 14.25 3.12 0.67
CA PRO A 13 14.51 4.32 -0.12
C PRO A 13 13.77 4.27 -1.46
N ARG A 14 13.03 5.34 -1.78
CA ARG A 14 12.09 5.34 -2.90
C ARG A 14 12.81 5.15 -4.24
N THR A 15 12.35 4.14 -4.97
CA THR A 15 12.56 3.98 -6.42
C THR A 15 11.27 4.41 -7.16
N GLY A 16 11.16 4.14 -8.46
CA GLY A 16 9.99 4.53 -9.27
C GLY A 16 8.65 4.16 -8.64
N VAL A 17 8.48 2.91 -8.18
CA VAL A 17 7.24 2.46 -7.52
C VAL A 17 7.00 3.15 -6.18
N GLY A 18 8.05 3.48 -5.42
CA GLY A 18 7.92 4.23 -4.17
C GLY A 18 7.43 5.66 -4.39
N HIS A 19 7.97 6.34 -5.42
CA HIS A 19 7.47 7.67 -5.82
C HIS A 19 6.01 7.61 -6.28
N TYR A 20 5.68 6.66 -7.14
CA TYR A 20 4.32 6.46 -7.62
C TYR A 20 3.34 6.23 -6.45
N THR A 21 3.65 5.33 -5.53
CA THR A 21 2.77 5.00 -4.40
C THR A 21 2.50 6.20 -3.51
N LEU A 22 3.51 7.02 -3.23
CA LEU A 22 3.33 8.22 -2.41
C LEU A 22 2.44 9.26 -3.12
N GLU A 23 2.76 9.58 -4.37
CA GLU A 23 2.02 10.59 -5.13
C GLU A 23 0.59 10.14 -5.41
N LEU A 24 0.37 8.85 -5.69
CA LEU A 24 -0.96 8.26 -5.81
C LEU A 24 -1.76 8.44 -4.53
N ALA A 25 -1.19 8.09 -3.37
CA ALA A 25 -1.88 8.20 -2.10
C ALA A 25 -2.26 9.64 -1.76
N ARG A 26 -1.36 10.60 -2.02
CA ARG A 26 -1.61 12.04 -1.84
C ARG A 26 -2.69 12.55 -2.79
N ALA A 27 -2.59 12.21 -4.08
CA ALA A 27 -3.55 12.63 -5.09
C ALA A 27 -4.96 12.09 -4.80
N LEU A 28 -5.08 10.80 -4.44
CA LEU A 28 -6.36 10.19 -4.07
C LEU A 28 -7.00 10.88 -2.86
N ALA A 29 -6.20 11.14 -1.82
CA ALA A 29 -6.67 11.83 -0.63
C ALA A 29 -7.13 13.27 -0.92
N LEU A 30 -6.47 13.96 -1.85
CA LEU A 30 -6.85 15.30 -2.30
C LEU A 30 -8.15 15.34 -3.11
N ILE A 31 -8.32 14.41 -4.07
CA ILE A 31 -9.49 14.44 -4.97
C ILE A 31 -10.75 13.83 -4.33
N ALA A 32 -10.60 13.00 -3.30
CA ALA A 32 -11.71 12.33 -2.62
C ALA A 32 -11.67 12.58 -1.09
N PRO A 33 -11.90 13.82 -0.62
CA PRO A 33 -11.78 14.19 0.79
C PRO A 33 -12.81 13.50 1.71
N SER A 34 -13.91 12.98 1.16
CA SER A 34 -14.90 12.17 1.91
C SER A 34 -14.45 10.73 2.16
N ASP A 35 -13.43 10.27 1.44
CA ASP A 35 -12.87 8.93 1.59
C ASP A 35 -11.65 8.94 2.53
N GLN A 36 -11.38 7.79 3.14
CA GLN A 36 -10.30 7.58 4.09
C GLN A 36 -9.28 6.61 3.50
N PHE A 37 -8.02 7.02 3.44
CA PHE A 37 -6.92 6.29 2.82
C PHE A 37 -5.90 5.84 3.85
N GLU A 38 -5.48 4.60 3.74
CA GLU A 38 -4.52 4.00 4.65
C GLU A 38 -3.44 3.25 3.89
N LEU A 39 -2.21 3.76 3.94
CA LEU A 39 -1.02 3.05 3.48
C LEU A 39 -0.65 1.99 4.52
N VAL A 40 -0.61 0.72 4.13
CA VAL A 40 -0.34 -0.40 5.04
C VAL A 40 0.97 -1.06 4.65
N SER A 41 1.86 -1.26 5.63
CA SER A 41 3.13 -1.97 5.40
C SER A 41 3.45 -2.94 6.55
N PRO A 42 3.99 -4.15 6.23
CA PRO A 42 4.55 -5.07 7.23
C PRO A 42 5.93 -4.64 7.73
N ALA A 43 6.53 -3.62 7.11
CA ALA A 43 7.82 -3.04 7.47
C ALA A 43 7.63 -1.57 7.87
N PRO A 44 8.56 -1.00 8.67
CA PRO A 44 8.56 0.44 8.93
C PRO A 44 8.66 1.23 7.62
N PHE A 45 7.92 2.33 7.53
CA PHE A 45 8.09 3.31 6.47
C PHE A 45 9.45 4.01 6.61
N SER A 46 10.06 4.38 5.49
CA SER A 46 11.22 5.25 5.49
C SER A 46 10.90 6.62 6.11
N SER A 47 11.88 7.24 6.77
CA SER A 47 11.70 8.53 7.43
C SER A 47 11.20 9.61 6.47
N SER A 48 11.77 9.67 5.26
CA SER A 48 11.39 10.63 4.24
C SER A 48 9.95 10.44 3.75
N ALA A 49 9.48 9.20 3.58
CA ALA A 49 8.09 8.95 3.22
C ALA A 49 7.13 9.40 4.33
N LEU A 50 7.45 9.14 5.60
CA LEU A 50 6.63 9.60 6.72
C LEU A 50 6.59 11.12 6.84
N GLU A 51 7.74 11.78 6.70
CA GLU A 51 7.84 13.24 6.70
C GLU A 51 6.93 13.83 5.62
N GLU A 52 6.99 13.34 4.39
CA GLU A 52 6.17 13.87 3.29
C GLU A 52 4.68 13.62 3.46
N ILE A 53 4.29 12.44 3.96
CA ILE A 53 2.88 12.15 4.28
C ILE A 53 2.37 13.11 5.35
N ASN A 54 3.17 13.35 6.41
CA ASN A 54 2.81 14.27 7.48
C ASN A 54 2.78 15.73 7.00
N HIS A 55 3.75 16.16 6.19
CA HIS A 55 3.83 17.51 5.63
C HIS A 55 2.70 17.82 4.66
N ALA A 56 2.15 16.82 3.97
CA ALA A 56 0.98 16.99 3.11
C ALA A 56 -0.25 17.48 3.89
N ASN A 57 -0.30 17.25 5.21
CA ASN A 57 -1.39 17.66 6.10
C ASN A 57 -2.78 17.22 5.59
N LEU A 58 -2.85 15.99 5.07
CA LEU A 58 -4.08 15.40 4.53
C LEU A 58 -4.77 14.59 5.65
N PRO A 59 -5.87 15.08 6.25
CA PRO A 59 -6.48 14.46 7.43
C PRO A 59 -7.08 13.07 7.14
N ASN A 60 -7.30 12.76 5.87
CA ASN A 60 -7.86 11.51 5.40
C ASN A 60 -6.80 10.55 4.83
N LEU A 61 -5.51 10.82 5.00
CA LEU A 61 -4.41 9.93 4.63
C LEU A 61 -3.57 9.59 5.85
N ARG A 62 -3.32 8.29 6.06
CA ARG A 62 -2.42 7.84 7.14
C ARG A 62 -1.56 6.66 6.74
N ALA A 63 -0.38 6.56 7.36
CA ALA A 63 0.54 5.44 7.22
C ALA A 63 0.46 4.52 8.45
N VAL A 64 0.26 3.23 8.23
CA VAL A 64 0.14 2.21 9.30
C VAL A 64 1.16 1.11 9.06
N HIS A 65 2.15 1.06 9.95
CA HIS A 65 3.11 -0.04 10.02
C HIS A 65 2.58 -1.12 10.97
N LEU A 66 2.51 -2.35 10.49
CA LEU A 66 2.10 -3.50 11.27
C LEU A 66 3.31 -4.36 11.63
N LYS A 67 3.52 -4.57 12.93
CA LYS A 67 4.53 -5.50 13.42
C LYS A 67 4.10 -6.93 13.10
N THR A 68 4.73 -7.53 12.09
CA THR A 68 4.35 -8.86 11.57
C THR A 68 5.34 -9.96 11.95
N SER A 69 6.09 -9.84 13.06
CA SER A 69 7.23 -10.72 13.37
C SER A 69 6.96 -12.24 13.28
N ARG A 70 5.74 -12.70 13.56
CA ARG A 70 5.36 -14.13 13.48
C ARG A 70 4.83 -14.59 12.11
N ILE A 71 4.47 -13.65 11.23
CA ILE A 71 3.82 -13.92 9.93
C ILE A 71 4.43 -13.11 8.79
N ARG A 72 5.62 -12.50 8.97
CA ARG A 72 6.25 -11.63 7.96
C ARG A 72 6.44 -12.35 6.63
N GLY A 73 6.92 -13.59 6.65
CA GLY A 73 7.06 -14.42 5.45
C GLY A 73 5.72 -14.84 4.80
N HIS A 74 4.61 -14.68 5.50
CA HIS A 74 3.25 -14.98 5.03
C HIS A 74 2.37 -13.72 5.03
N TRP A 75 2.99 -12.53 4.91
CA TRP A 75 2.27 -11.26 4.97
C TRP A 75 1.16 -11.22 3.92
N TRP A 76 1.48 -11.46 2.64
CA TRP A 76 0.50 -11.40 1.55
C TRP A 76 -0.58 -12.48 1.62
N ALA A 77 -0.20 -13.68 2.06
CA ALA A 77 -1.12 -14.82 2.14
C ALA A 77 -2.03 -14.78 3.38
N VAL A 78 -1.56 -14.22 4.50
CA VAL A 78 -2.25 -14.30 5.80
C VAL A 78 -2.34 -12.95 6.50
N GLY A 79 -1.24 -12.25 6.69
CA GLY A 79 -1.20 -11.01 7.47
C GLY A 79 -2.05 -9.87 6.88
N LEU A 80 -1.82 -9.54 5.62
CA LEU A 80 -2.56 -8.52 4.89
C LEU A 80 -4.05 -8.88 4.79
N PRO A 81 -4.45 -10.08 4.37
CA PRO A 81 -5.86 -10.41 4.28
C PRO A 81 -6.60 -10.38 5.62
N LEU A 82 -5.96 -10.80 6.73
CA LEU A 82 -6.51 -10.64 8.08
C LEU A 82 -6.63 -9.16 8.47
N TYR A 83 -5.61 -8.36 8.15
CA TYR A 83 -5.62 -6.94 8.45
C TYR A 83 -6.70 -6.19 7.69
N VAL A 84 -6.79 -6.37 6.37
CA VAL A 84 -7.82 -5.79 5.50
C VAL A 84 -9.22 -6.14 6.02
N THR A 85 -9.39 -7.37 6.51
CA THR A 85 -10.63 -7.82 7.17
C THR A 85 -10.93 -7.05 8.45
N LYS A 86 -9.96 -7.00 9.37
CA LYS A 86 -10.09 -6.31 10.66
C LYS A 86 -10.32 -4.80 10.47
N ALA A 87 -9.61 -4.20 9.52
CA ALA A 87 -9.69 -2.81 9.15
C ALA A 87 -11.00 -2.48 8.42
N ARG A 88 -11.74 -3.47 7.93
CA ARG A 88 -13.00 -3.27 7.18
C ARG A 88 -12.80 -2.30 6.00
N PHE A 89 -11.75 -2.51 5.21
CA PHE A 89 -11.61 -1.74 3.97
C PHE A 89 -12.70 -2.14 2.97
N ASP A 90 -13.27 -1.12 2.33
CA ASP A 90 -14.22 -1.26 1.22
C ASP A 90 -13.50 -1.66 -0.08
N LEU A 91 -12.24 -1.24 -0.22
CA LEU A 91 -11.37 -1.46 -1.36
C LEU A 91 -9.91 -1.54 -0.91
N PHE A 92 -9.12 -2.42 -1.53
CA PHE A 92 -7.66 -2.44 -1.37
C PHE A 92 -6.95 -2.22 -2.71
N HIS A 93 -6.00 -1.30 -2.76
CA HIS A 93 -5.23 -0.99 -3.95
C HIS A 93 -3.78 -1.51 -3.82
N GLY A 94 -3.45 -2.56 -4.57
CA GLY A 94 -2.10 -3.09 -4.71
C GLY A 94 -1.28 -2.24 -5.66
N THR A 95 -0.29 -1.51 -5.16
CA THR A 95 0.55 -0.60 -5.95
C THR A 95 1.74 -1.30 -6.60
N ASN A 96 2.08 -2.50 -6.14
CA ASN A 96 3.25 -3.25 -6.60
C ASN A 96 2.90 -4.71 -6.90
N PHE A 97 1.93 -4.93 -7.81
CA PHE A 97 1.49 -6.25 -8.29
C PHE A 97 0.86 -7.20 -7.27
N GLU A 98 0.84 -6.85 -5.98
CA GLU A 98 0.35 -7.71 -4.91
C GLU A 98 -0.98 -7.20 -4.32
N VAL A 99 -1.91 -8.12 -4.09
CA VAL A 99 -3.22 -7.86 -3.46
C VAL A 99 -3.49 -8.94 -2.40
N PRO A 100 -4.42 -8.71 -1.45
CA PRO A 100 -4.77 -9.69 -0.44
C PRO A 100 -5.21 -11.01 -1.10
N PHE A 101 -4.65 -12.13 -0.64
CA PHE A 101 -4.88 -13.44 -1.24
C PHE A 101 -6.36 -13.87 -1.30
N TRP A 102 -7.18 -13.55 -0.29
CA TRP A 102 -8.60 -13.94 -0.27
C TRP A 102 -9.59 -12.78 -0.38
N ASN A 103 -10.63 -13.05 -1.18
CA ASN A 103 -11.87 -12.33 -1.50
C ASN A 103 -12.04 -10.94 -0.86
N ARG A 104 -11.38 -9.95 -1.43
CA ARG A 104 -11.59 -8.53 -1.17
C ARG A 104 -11.69 -7.78 -2.48
N ARG A 105 -12.52 -6.73 -2.49
CA ARG A 105 -12.57 -5.80 -3.62
C ARG A 105 -11.19 -5.19 -3.72
N SER A 106 -10.50 -5.44 -4.83
CA SER A 106 -9.13 -5.01 -5.02
C SER A 106 -8.91 -4.44 -6.41
N VAL A 107 -8.03 -3.45 -6.47
CA VAL A 107 -7.45 -2.91 -7.70
C VAL A 107 -5.96 -3.16 -7.64
N VAL A 108 -5.36 -3.58 -8.74
CA VAL A 108 -3.91 -3.76 -8.84
C VAL A 108 -3.37 -2.85 -9.93
N THR A 109 -2.26 -2.16 -9.64
CA THR A 109 -1.48 -1.45 -10.65
C THR A 109 -0.42 -2.40 -11.19
N ILE A 110 -0.37 -2.52 -12.53
CA ILE A 110 0.65 -3.23 -13.29
C ILE A 110 1.49 -2.17 -13.99
N HIS A 111 2.75 -1.99 -13.58
CA HIS A 111 3.63 -0.93 -14.09
C HIS A 111 4.23 -1.27 -15.46
N ASP A 112 4.55 -2.54 -15.66
CA ASP A 112 5.08 -3.07 -16.92
C ASP A 112 4.81 -4.58 -17.00
N LEU A 113 5.06 -5.14 -18.18
CA LEU A 113 4.94 -6.57 -18.46
C LEU A 113 6.29 -7.22 -18.77
N SER A 114 7.39 -6.62 -18.31
CA SER A 114 8.75 -7.06 -18.67
C SER A 114 9.00 -8.50 -18.25
N ALA A 115 8.49 -8.91 -17.08
CA ALA A 115 8.58 -10.28 -16.59
C ALA A 115 7.88 -11.32 -17.50
N LEU A 116 6.86 -10.92 -18.27
CA LEU A 116 6.20 -11.79 -19.25
C LEU A 116 6.96 -11.87 -20.57
N LEU A 117 7.65 -10.79 -20.94
CA LEU A 117 8.35 -10.65 -22.21
C LEU A 117 9.81 -11.14 -22.16
N HIS A 118 10.42 -11.09 -20.98
CA HIS A 118 11.81 -11.45 -20.74
C HIS A 118 11.89 -12.40 -19.54
N ARG A 119 11.82 -13.71 -19.80
CA ARG A 119 12.03 -14.74 -18.76
C ARG A 119 13.43 -14.57 -18.18
N GLU A 120 13.51 -14.37 -16.87
CA GLU A 120 14.75 -14.56 -16.13
C GLU A 120 15.18 -16.03 -16.27
N LYS A 121 16.46 -16.25 -16.62
CA LYS A 121 17.02 -17.58 -16.86
C LYS A 121 17.21 -18.35 -15.57
#